data_AF-Q2RYJ8-F1
#
_entry.id   AF-Q2RYJ8-F1
#
_cell.length_a   1.000
_cell.length_b   1.000
_cell.length_c   1.000
_cell.angle_alpha   90.00
_cell.angle_beta   90.00
_cell.angle_gamma   90.00
#
_symmetry.space_group_name_H-M   'P 1'
#
loop_
_entity.id
_entity.type
_entity.pdbx_description
1 polymer ?
#
loop_
_entity_poly.entity_id
_entity_poly.type
_entity_poly.pdbx_seq_one_letter_code
_entity_poly.pdbx_strand_id
1 'polypeptide(L)'
;MPTTTTAKEEHQKRWQEIVGDPLLSDLPYKTETNHRGQIVLSPHQFSHSQLQRAIQKKLDAVMAGGEVFPECPITTGKGVRQADVTWASESRVRKMEGAGDPPTVAPEICIEVMSGSNDWDEMKEKRELYREAGAEEVWIVTEDGDVHFFAEEELQASGIAKEFPSEL
;
A
#
# COMPACT_ATOMS: atom_id res chain seq x y z
N MET A 1 -21.65 -24.42 15.04
CA MET A 1 -21.85 -23.32 14.08
C MET A 1 -20.50 -23.11 13.42
N PRO A 2 -20.33 -23.34 12.11
CA PRO A 2 -19.09 -22.93 11.46
C PRO A 2 -19.03 -21.41 11.50
N THR A 3 -18.00 -20.86 12.13
CA THR A 3 -17.72 -19.42 12.10
C THR A 3 -17.36 -19.11 10.65
N THR A 4 -18.20 -18.37 9.93
CA THR A 4 -17.87 -17.92 8.57
C THR A 4 -16.65 -17.02 8.65
N THR A 5 -15.49 -17.53 8.26
CA THR A 5 -14.25 -16.75 8.11
C THR A 5 -14.50 -15.63 7.11
N THR A 6 -14.08 -14.41 7.42
CA THR A 6 -14.24 -13.28 6.50
C THR A 6 -13.26 -13.39 5.33
N ALA A 7 -13.57 -12.80 4.18
CA ALA A 7 -12.67 -12.82 3.01
C ALA A 7 -11.26 -12.27 3.35
N LYS A 8 -11.19 -11.23 4.21
CA LYS A 8 -9.91 -10.68 4.69
C LYS A 8 -9.12 -11.72 5.52
N GLU A 9 -9.77 -12.45 6.41
CA GLU A 9 -9.12 -13.52 7.19
C GLU A 9 -8.60 -14.66 6.30
N GLU A 10 -9.34 -15.03 5.25
CA GLU A 10 -8.88 -16.03 4.27
C GLU A 10 -7.65 -15.54 3.49
N HIS A 11 -7.64 -14.28 3.06
CA HIS A 11 -6.50 -13.68 2.37
C HIS A 11 -5.27 -13.52 3.27
N GLN A 12 -5.46 -13.12 4.53
CA GLN A 12 -4.38 -13.05 5.52
C GLN A 12 -3.77 -14.43 5.77
N LYS A 13 -4.61 -15.46 5.95
CA LYS A 13 -4.14 -16.84 6.08
C LYS A 13 -3.38 -17.30 4.83
N ARG A 14 -3.89 -17.03 3.64
CA ARG A 14 -3.23 -17.38 2.38
C ARG A 14 -1.86 -16.72 2.26
N TRP A 15 -1.73 -15.47 2.70
CA TRP A 15 -0.45 -14.77 2.73
C TRP A 15 0.55 -15.43 3.68
N GLN A 16 0.11 -15.82 4.87
CA GLN A 16 0.95 -16.53 5.84
C GLN A 16 1.44 -17.89 5.31
N GLU A 17 0.62 -18.60 4.51
CA GLU A 17 1.06 -19.80 3.80
C GLU A 17 2.18 -19.51 2.77
N ILE A 18 2.10 -18.36 2.07
CA ILE A 18 3.11 -17.95 1.09
C ILE A 18 4.41 -17.54 1.80
N VAL A 19 4.34 -16.71 2.84
CA VAL A 19 5.51 -16.28 3.63
C VAL A 19 6.19 -17.46 4.32
N GLY A 20 5.41 -18.45 4.75
CA GLY A 20 5.93 -19.67 5.38
C GLY A 20 6.55 -20.67 4.40
N ASP A 21 6.40 -20.49 3.08
CA ASP A 21 7.01 -21.36 2.07
C ASP A 21 8.43 -20.86 1.72
N PRO A 22 9.49 -21.63 2.03
CA PRO A 22 10.88 -21.21 1.77
C PRO A 22 11.20 -20.96 0.29
N LEU A 23 10.42 -21.52 -0.65
CA LEU A 23 10.60 -21.30 -2.08
C LEU A 23 10.01 -19.97 -2.55
N LEU A 24 9.08 -19.40 -1.77
CA LEU A 24 8.36 -18.17 -2.10
C LEU A 24 8.80 -16.98 -1.24
N SER A 25 9.37 -17.22 -0.07
CA SER A 25 9.76 -16.16 0.88
C SER A 25 10.93 -15.27 0.42
N ASP A 26 11.69 -15.69 -0.59
CA ASP A 26 12.91 -14.99 -1.08
C ASP A 26 12.81 -14.63 -2.57
N LEU A 27 11.60 -14.39 -3.07
CA LEU A 27 11.40 -13.98 -4.46
C LEU A 27 11.92 -12.53 -4.67
N PRO A 28 12.76 -12.27 -5.70
CA PRO A 28 13.28 -10.94 -5.99
C PRO A 28 12.27 -10.07 -6.76
N TYR A 29 11.01 -10.08 -6.31
CA TYR A 29 9.88 -9.40 -6.94
C TYR A 29 8.97 -8.78 -5.87
N LYS A 30 8.33 -7.67 -6.22
CA LYS A 30 7.14 -7.21 -5.49
C LYS A 30 6.09 -8.31 -5.59
N THR A 31 5.59 -8.74 -4.44
CA THR A 31 4.68 -9.88 -4.32
C THR A 31 3.34 -9.39 -3.81
N GLU A 32 2.26 -9.78 -4.47
CA GLU A 32 0.88 -9.50 -4.07
C GLU A 32 0.03 -10.77 -4.26
N THR A 33 -1.22 -10.76 -3.78
CA THR A 33 -2.19 -11.80 -4.11
C THR A 33 -3.49 -11.21 -4.64
N ASN A 34 -4.05 -11.79 -5.70
CA ASN A 34 -5.33 -11.33 -6.23
C ASN A 34 -6.53 -11.90 -5.44
N HIS A 35 -7.76 -11.59 -5.87
CA HIS A 35 -9.00 -12.05 -5.21
C HIS A 35 -9.17 -13.58 -5.16
N ARG A 36 -8.40 -14.33 -5.94
CA ARG A 36 -8.37 -15.81 -5.92
C ARG A 36 -7.23 -16.38 -5.06
N GLY A 37 -6.46 -15.53 -4.39
CA GLY A 37 -5.28 -15.94 -3.62
C GLY A 37 -4.10 -16.39 -4.50
N GLN A 38 -4.11 -16.06 -5.79
CA GLN A 38 -3.00 -16.32 -6.71
C GLN A 38 -1.92 -15.26 -6.53
N ILE A 39 -0.66 -15.67 -6.59
CA ILE A 39 0.49 -14.77 -6.49
C ILE A 39 0.59 -13.92 -7.76
N VAL A 40 0.74 -12.62 -7.58
CA VAL A 40 1.08 -11.65 -8.63
C VAL A 40 2.50 -11.17 -8.33
N LEU A 41 3.38 -11.25 -9.33
CA LEU A 41 4.78 -10.84 -9.22
C LEU A 41 5.05 -9.68 -10.17
N SER A 42 5.61 -8.60 -9.62
CA SER A 42 6.02 -7.44 -10.39
C SER A 42 7.53 -7.23 -10.25
N PRO A 43 8.29 -7.12 -11.37
CA PRO A 43 9.73 -6.94 -11.31
C PRO A 43 10.09 -5.54 -10.78
N HIS A 44 11.14 -5.46 -9.98
CA HIS A 44 11.66 -4.17 -9.52
C HIS A 44 12.35 -3.42 -10.65
N GLN A 45 12.17 -2.09 -10.68
CA GLN A 45 12.89 -1.18 -11.56
C GLN A 45 13.60 -0.13 -10.72
N PHE A 46 14.83 0.23 -11.11
CA PHE A 46 15.61 1.20 -10.34
C PHE A 46 14.98 2.61 -10.32
N SER A 47 14.32 3.01 -11.42
CA SER A 47 13.53 4.25 -11.48
C SER A 47 12.45 4.28 -10.39
N HIS A 48 11.71 3.19 -10.22
CA HIS A 48 10.69 3.01 -9.18
C HIS A 48 11.27 3.20 -7.78
N SER A 49 12.42 2.55 -7.50
CA SER A 49 13.11 2.70 -6.21
C SER A 49 13.60 4.13 -5.95
N GLN A 50 13.99 4.88 -6.99
CA GLN A 50 14.36 6.30 -6.85
C GLN A 50 13.16 7.16 -6.45
N LEU A 51 11.99 6.93 -7.06
CA LEU A 51 10.75 7.63 -6.70
C LEU A 51 10.30 7.28 -5.29
N GLN A 52 10.27 5.99 -4.92
CA GLN A 52 9.98 5.55 -3.55
C GLN A 52 10.88 6.26 -2.53
N ARG A 53 12.18 6.35 -2.79
CA ARG A 53 13.13 7.06 -1.92
C ARG A 53 12.83 8.57 -1.85
N ALA A 54 12.48 9.20 -2.97
CA ALA A 54 12.13 10.61 -2.99
C ALA A 54 10.88 10.88 -2.15
N ILE A 55 9.83 10.06 -2.31
CA ILE A 55 8.58 10.13 -1.54
C ILE A 55 8.87 10.01 -0.04
N GLN A 56 9.60 8.98 0.38
CA GLN A 56 9.96 8.75 1.80
C GLN A 56 10.68 9.97 2.40
N LYS A 57 11.70 10.48 1.70
CA LYS A 57 12.43 11.68 2.15
C LYS A 57 11.56 12.91 2.29
N LYS A 58 10.61 13.11 1.37
CA LYS A 58 9.71 14.26 1.44
C LYS A 58 8.71 14.10 2.58
N LEU A 59 8.15 12.90 2.78
CA LEU A 59 7.31 12.60 3.94
C LEU A 59 8.06 12.87 5.25
N ASP A 60 9.27 12.34 5.42
CA ASP A 60 10.10 12.56 6.61
C ASP A 60 10.38 14.06 6.87
N ALA A 61 10.46 14.86 5.81
CA ALA A 61 10.73 16.30 5.92
C ALA A 61 9.49 17.11 6.33
N VAL A 62 8.29 16.71 5.88
CA VAL A 62 7.05 17.48 6.10
C VAL A 62 6.21 16.97 7.25
N MET A 63 6.42 15.72 7.70
CA MET A 63 5.67 15.13 8.78
C MET A 63 6.36 15.36 10.13
N ALA A 64 5.61 15.86 11.11
CA ALA A 64 6.12 16.13 12.47
C ALA A 64 6.16 14.88 13.38
N GLY A 65 5.90 13.69 12.82
CA GLY A 65 5.85 12.40 13.53
C GLY A 65 5.17 11.31 12.68
N GLY A 66 4.88 10.17 13.32
CA GLY A 66 4.44 8.97 12.61
C GLY A 66 5.59 8.21 11.98
N GLU A 67 5.27 7.17 11.22
CA GLU A 67 6.23 6.24 10.64
C GLU A 67 5.97 6.08 9.14
N VAL A 68 7.05 6.04 8.36
CA VAL A 68 7.02 5.76 6.92
C VAL A 68 7.45 4.32 6.69
N PHE A 69 6.64 3.54 5.99
CA PHE A 69 6.97 2.14 5.65
C PHE A 69 7.06 1.95 4.14
N PRO A 70 8.19 1.43 3.62
CA PRO A 70 8.25 0.94 2.25
C PRO A 70 7.53 -0.41 2.13
N GLU A 71 6.99 -0.70 0.95
CA GLU A 71 6.50 -2.04 0.58
C GLU A 71 5.54 -2.65 1.61
N CYS A 72 4.62 -1.84 2.15
CA CYS A 72 3.74 -2.23 3.25
C CYS A 72 2.64 -3.19 2.76
N PRO A 73 2.59 -4.44 3.24
CA PRO A 73 1.55 -5.38 2.85
C PRO A 73 0.24 -5.06 3.61
N ILE A 74 -0.87 -5.04 2.88
CA ILE A 74 -2.20 -4.71 3.41
C ILE A 74 -3.19 -5.78 2.96
N THR A 75 -3.88 -6.38 3.92
CA THR A 75 -4.93 -7.36 3.64
C THR A 75 -6.22 -6.65 3.23
N THR A 76 -6.64 -6.86 1.98
CA THR A 76 -7.84 -6.26 1.38
C THR A 76 -8.94 -7.31 1.16
N GLY A 77 -10.13 -6.87 0.73
CA GLY A 77 -11.20 -7.80 0.33
C GLY A 77 -10.93 -8.59 -0.96
N LYS A 78 -9.87 -8.25 -1.70
CA LYS A 78 -9.48 -8.88 -2.98
C LYS A 78 -8.02 -9.36 -2.97
N GLY A 79 -7.57 -9.85 -1.82
CA GLY A 79 -6.22 -10.34 -1.59
C GLY A 79 -5.32 -9.35 -0.86
N VAL A 80 -4.05 -9.67 -0.76
CA VAL A 80 -3.03 -8.78 -0.18
C VAL A 80 -2.45 -7.90 -1.29
N ARG A 81 -2.40 -6.60 -1.04
CA ARG A 81 -1.70 -5.62 -1.86
C ARG A 81 -0.50 -5.08 -1.09
N GLN A 82 0.50 -4.60 -1.80
CA GLN A 82 1.71 -4.06 -1.19
C GLN A 82 1.87 -2.61 -1.64
N ALA A 83 1.52 -1.66 -0.77
CA ALA A 83 1.67 -0.24 -1.06
C ALA A 83 3.16 0.11 -1.15
N ASP A 84 3.56 0.88 -2.16
CA ASP A 84 4.97 1.17 -2.43
C ASP A 84 5.62 1.99 -1.31
N VAL A 85 4.90 3.01 -0.85
CA VAL A 85 5.27 3.82 0.32
C VAL A 85 4.00 4.10 1.11
N THR A 86 4.10 4.11 2.43
CA THR A 86 2.98 4.46 3.31
C THR A 86 3.43 5.38 4.41
N TRP A 87 2.50 6.14 4.99
CA TRP A 87 2.72 6.85 6.26
C TRP A 87 1.58 6.53 7.22
N ALA A 88 1.93 6.27 8.48
CA ALA A 88 0.98 6.01 9.54
C ALA A 88 1.30 6.83 10.81
N SER A 89 0.27 7.36 11.48
CA SER A 89 0.46 7.92 12.83
C SER A 89 0.83 6.80 13.82
N GLU A 90 1.47 7.15 14.94
CA GLU A 90 1.77 6.16 16.00
C GLU A 90 0.51 5.40 16.46
N SER A 91 -0.63 6.09 16.50
CA SER A 91 -1.91 5.49 16.89
C SER A 91 -2.42 4.48 15.85
N ARG A 92 -2.15 4.75 14.56
CA ARG A 92 -2.50 3.83 13.47
C ARG A 92 -1.57 2.64 13.45
N VAL A 93 -0.27 2.82 13.65
CA VAL A 93 0.69 1.72 13.78
C VAL A 93 0.24 0.72 14.84
N ARG A 94 -0.12 1.18 16.05
CA ARG A 94 -0.64 0.30 17.12
C ARG A 94 -1.91 -0.45 16.73
N LYS A 95 -2.80 0.18 15.94
CA LYS A 95 -4.00 -0.50 15.41
C LYS A 95 -3.64 -1.57 14.38
N MET A 96 -2.66 -1.28 13.51
CA MET A 96 -2.17 -2.22 12.50
C MET A 96 -1.53 -3.45 13.15
N GLU A 97 -0.68 -3.27 14.16
CA GLU A 97 -0.07 -4.37 14.92
C GLU A 97 -1.12 -5.31 15.54
N GLY A 98 -2.27 -4.76 15.97
CA GLY A 98 -3.40 -5.53 16.48
C GLY A 98 -4.31 -6.15 15.43
N ALA A 99 -4.14 -5.82 14.14
CA ALA A 99 -5.01 -6.22 13.04
C ALA A 99 -4.54 -7.48 12.28
N GLY A 100 -3.54 -8.17 12.85
CA GLY A 100 -2.87 -9.33 12.27
C GLY A 100 -1.78 -8.95 11.27
N ASP A 101 -1.16 -9.96 10.65
CA ASP A 101 -0.06 -9.78 9.70
C ASP A 101 -0.38 -10.57 8.40
N PRO A 102 -0.44 -9.92 7.23
CA PRO A 102 -0.42 -8.47 7.02
C PRO A 102 -1.66 -7.80 7.61
N PRO A 103 -1.57 -6.55 8.09
CA PRO A 103 -2.68 -5.87 8.77
C PRO A 103 -3.91 -5.75 7.87
N THR A 104 -5.09 -5.95 8.46
CA THR A 104 -6.40 -5.73 7.81
C THR A 104 -6.86 -4.26 7.83
N VAL A 105 -6.05 -3.40 8.46
CA VAL A 105 -6.19 -1.95 8.57
C VAL A 105 -5.02 -1.31 7.83
N ALA A 106 -5.30 -0.43 6.88
CA ALA A 106 -4.27 0.30 6.14
C ALA A 106 -3.71 1.49 6.95
N PRO A 107 -2.48 1.95 6.66
CA PRO A 107 -1.95 3.27 7.06
C PRO A 107 -2.87 4.41 6.63
N GLU A 108 -2.79 5.59 7.29
CA GLU A 108 -3.58 6.75 6.86
C GLU A 108 -3.26 7.18 5.42
N ILE A 109 -1.99 7.13 5.01
CA ILE A 109 -1.56 7.44 3.64
C ILE A 109 -1.00 6.18 2.99
N CYS A 110 -1.56 5.78 1.85
CA CYS A 110 -1.00 4.74 0.98
C CYS A 110 -0.58 5.35 -0.37
N ILE A 111 0.62 5.05 -0.85
CA ILE A 111 1.16 5.64 -2.08
C ILE A 111 1.56 4.52 -3.03
N GLU A 112 1.09 4.58 -4.27
CA GLU A 112 1.54 3.74 -5.39
C GLU A 112 2.28 4.60 -6.40
N VAL A 113 3.34 4.03 -6.98
CA VAL A 113 4.06 4.63 -8.09
C VAL A 113 3.63 3.89 -9.37
N MET A 114 3.23 4.64 -10.40
CA MET A 114 2.91 4.07 -11.69
C MET A 114 4.16 3.41 -12.28
N SER A 115 3.95 2.28 -12.94
CA SER A 115 4.98 1.64 -13.75
C SER A 115 4.40 1.32 -15.12
N GLY A 116 5.25 1.18 -16.15
CA GLY A 116 4.81 0.88 -17.51
C GLY A 116 3.94 -0.38 -17.70
N SER A 117 3.76 -1.23 -16.69
CA SER A 117 2.84 -2.38 -16.72
C SER A 117 1.44 -2.13 -16.15
N ASN A 118 1.21 -0.99 -15.51
CA ASN A 118 -0.02 -0.73 -14.76
C ASN A 118 -0.73 0.47 -15.39
N ASP A 119 -2.06 0.48 -15.33
CA ASP A 119 -2.89 1.57 -15.85
C ASP A 119 -3.70 2.25 -14.74
N TRP A 120 -4.43 3.30 -15.12
CA TRP A 120 -5.27 4.06 -14.20
C TRP A 120 -6.43 3.25 -13.63
N ASP A 121 -6.90 2.21 -14.33
CA ASP A 121 -7.97 1.34 -13.84
C ASP A 121 -7.45 0.44 -12.71
N GLU A 122 -6.23 -0.10 -12.84
CA GLU A 122 -5.57 -0.82 -11.76
C GLU A 122 -5.32 0.08 -10.54
N MET A 123 -4.83 1.31 -10.76
CA MET A 123 -4.60 2.27 -9.68
C MET A 123 -5.92 2.64 -8.98
N LYS A 124 -7.01 2.80 -9.73
CA LYS A 124 -8.33 3.01 -9.17
C LYS A 124 -8.78 1.83 -8.30
N GLU A 125 -8.60 0.59 -8.76
CA GLU A 125 -8.93 -0.59 -7.96
C GLU A 125 -8.10 -0.64 -6.67
N LYS A 126 -6.78 -0.42 -6.74
CA LYS A 126 -5.93 -0.39 -5.53
C LYS A 126 -6.37 0.68 -4.55
N ARG A 127 -6.70 1.88 -5.05
CA ARG A 127 -7.23 2.97 -4.22
C ARG A 127 -8.51 2.57 -3.49
N GLU A 128 -9.48 2.00 -4.19
CA GLU A 128 -10.73 1.53 -3.59
C GLU A 128 -10.43 0.50 -2.49
N LEU A 129 -9.55 -0.47 -2.75
CA LEU A 129 -9.15 -1.48 -1.78
C LEU A 129 -8.45 -0.92 -0.54
N TYR A 130 -7.57 0.07 -0.70
CA TYR A 130 -6.90 0.72 0.42
C TYR A 130 -7.89 1.58 1.25
N ARG A 131 -8.81 2.29 0.59
CA ARG A 131 -9.88 3.05 1.26
C ARG A 131 -10.82 2.12 2.04
N GLU A 132 -11.20 0.98 1.47
CA GLU A 132 -11.97 -0.07 2.18
C GLU A 132 -11.19 -0.71 3.34
N ALA A 133 -9.85 -0.73 3.27
CA ALA A 133 -8.97 -1.13 4.37
C ALA A 133 -8.72 -0.01 5.40
N GLY A 134 -9.26 1.20 5.17
CA GLY A 134 -9.23 2.30 6.12
C GLY A 134 -8.15 3.35 5.86
N ALA A 135 -7.48 3.34 4.71
CA ALA A 135 -6.63 4.46 4.29
C ALA A 135 -7.45 5.74 4.22
N GLU A 136 -6.89 6.86 4.66
CA GLU A 136 -7.54 8.18 4.67
C GLU A 136 -7.27 8.93 3.36
N GLU A 137 -6.05 8.80 2.85
CA GLU A 137 -5.65 9.25 1.53
C GLU A 137 -4.89 8.15 0.79
N VAL A 138 -5.08 8.09 -0.53
CA VAL A 138 -4.28 7.25 -1.41
C VAL A 138 -3.71 8.12 -2.51
N TRP A 139 -2.40 8.07 -2.72
CA TRP A 139 -1.74 8.90 -3.71
C TRP A 139 -1.17 8.04 -4.84
N ILE A 140 -1.23 8.58 -6.05
CA ILE A 140 -0.63 7.96 -7.23
C ILE A 140 0.47 8.89 -7.72
N VAL A 141 1.69 8.36 -7.81
CA VAL A 141 2.85 9.08 -8.34
C VAL A 141 3.13 8.58 -9.74
N THR A 142 3.14 9.47 -10.73
CA THR A 142 3.45 9.10 -12.12
C THR A 142 4.95 8.81 -12.29
N GLU A 143 5.34 8.19 -13.41
CA GLU A 143 6.76 7.95 -13.72
C GLU A 143 7.56 9.26 -13.84
N ASP A 144 6.90 10.36 -14.22
CA ASP A 144 7.50 11.69 -14.34
C ASP A 144 7.59 12.43 -12.98
N GLY A 145 6.98 11.88 -11.92
CA GLY A 145 7.03 12.42 -10.56
C GLY A 145 5.84 13.30 -10.16
N ASP A 146 4.81 13.43 -11.01
CA ASP A 146 3.56 14.09 -10.63
C ASP A 146 2.83 13.30 -9.55
N VAL A 147 2.27 13.99 -8.57
CA VAL A 147 1.59 13.37 -7.43
C VAL A 147 0.10 13.73 -7.48
N HIS A 148 -0.73 12.72 -7.64
CA HIS A 148 -2.18 12.83 -7.58
C HIS A 148 -2.68 12.37 -6.21
N PHE A 149 -3.35 13.27 -5.48
CA PHE A 149 -3.85 13.03 -4.14
C PHE A 149 -5.32 12.63 -4.18
N PHE A 150 -5.71 11.59 -3.45
CA PHE A 150 -7.10 11.17 -3.41
C PHE A 150 -7.57 10.82 -2.01
N ALA A 151 -8.77 11.31 -1.65
CA ALA A 151 -9.52 10.87 -0.48
C ALA A 151 -10.83 10.21 -0.95
N GLU A 152 -11.99 10.83 -0.70
CA GLU A 152 -13.26 10.45 -1.35
C GLU A 152 -13.26 10.89 -2.83
N GLU A 153 -12.71 12.07 -3.11
CA GLU A 153 -12.49 12.63 -4.43
C GLU A 153 -11.00 12.95 -4.64
N GLU A 154 -10.64 13.40 -5.84
CA GLU A 154 -9.30 13.94 -6.12
C GLU A 154 -9.11 15.29 -5.42
N LEU A 155 -7.93 15.47 -4.82
CA LEU A 155 -7.55 16.65 -4.07
C LEU A 155 -6.43 17.40 -4.79
N GLN A 156 -6.40 18.71 -4.62
CA GLN A 156 -5.30 19.54 -5.13
C GLN A 156 -4.01 19.38 -4.30
N ALA A 157 -4.13 18.96 -3.05
CA ALA A 157 -3.04 18.71 -2.12
C ALA A 157 -3.50 17.75 -1.01
N SER A 158 -2.56 17.11 -0.32
CA SER A 158 -2.87 16.28 0.85
C SER A 158 -3.47 17.10 2.00
N GLY A 159 -4.51 16.57 2.63
CA GLY A 159 -5.08 17.10 3.87
C GLY A 159 -4.25 16.73 5.11
N ILE A 160 -3.56 15.58 5.06
CA ILE A 160 -2.70 15.05 6.13
C ILE A 160 -1.30 15.67 6.05
N ALA A 161 -0.64 15.58 4.89
CA ALA A 161 0.72 16.08 4.65
C ALA A 161 0.68 17.37 3.82
N LYS A 162 0.18 18.46 4.41
CA LYS A 162 -0.15 19.71 3.69
C LYS A 162 1.00 20.37 2.94
N GLU A 163 2.23 20.12 3.36
CA GLU A 163 3.44 20.66 2.72
C GLU A 163 4.07 19.69 1.71
N PHE A 164 3.47 18.51 1.49
CA PHE A 164 3.92 17.58 0.47
C PHE A 164 3.63 18.15 -0.93
N PRO A 165 4.62 18.19 -1.84
CA PRO A 165 4.45 18.81 -3.15
C PRO A 165 3.65 17.93 -4.10
N SER A 166 3.01 18.54 -5.09
CA SER A 166 2.34 17.83 -6.20
C SER A 166 3.30 17.29 -7.26
N GLU A 167 4.62 17.47 -7.08
CA GLU A 167 5.68 17.03 -8.00
C GLU A 167 6.99 16.73 -7.23
N LEU A 168 7.73 15.69 -7.64
CA LEU A 168 8.90 15.16 -6.91
C LEU A 168 10.27 15.68 -7.37
#